data_AF-A0A5N7B7V7-F1
#
_entry.id   AF-A0A5N7B7V7-F1
#
_cell.length_a   1.000
_cell.length_b   1.000
_cell.length_c   1.000
_cell.angle_alpha   90.00
_cell.angle_beta   90.00
_cell.angle_gamma   90.00
#
_symmetry.space_group_name_H-M   'P 1'
#
loop_
_entity.id
_entity.type
_entity.pdbx_description
1 polymer ?
#
loop_
_entity_poly.entity_id
_entity_poly.type
_entity_poly.pdbx_seq_one_letter_code
_entity_poly.pdbx_strand_id
1 'polypeptide(L)'
;MGNHHSRVRSSSRSHNRPNTASKYDRRQQVATHMQAKSAPVQARNADLWSPPPYTPQHHSNPTGYRTSSSADSPYSFLSEFDTVFLVDDSSSMRGSRWEEAAHAIAAIAPVCTAYDEDGIDIYFLNYQQGGTDPKTGAYTNIKTSDDVREIFYGVEPHGATPVGRRLRQILDPYLRRVEAIAAKGRDPSESVKPLNIITITDGVFTDDAESVIANAAQRLDKCNATPWQVGLQFFQIGDDKKAQAYLQMLDDDLGHKSKNKAIRDIVDTVPWRGDKGQTLSADGILKCVLGAVNRKYDKCNAFR
;
A
#
# COMPACT_ATOMS: atom_id res chain seq x y z
N MET A 1 36.97 55.87 -32.25
CA MET A 1 37.96 54.83 -31.87
C MET A 1 37.14 53.57 -31.67
N GLY A 2 37.15 52.55 -32.54
CA GLY A 2 38.27 51.93 -33.26
C GLY A 2 38.35 50.47 -32.77
N ASN A 3 37.42 49.61 -33.18
CA ASN A 3 37.55 48.62 -34.26
C ASN A 3 38.65 47.55 -34.05
N HIS A 4 38.23 46.28 -34.00
CA HIS A 4 38.61 45.14 -34.89
C HIS A 4 38.24 43.82 -34.18
N HIS A 5 37.25 43.03 -34.64
CA HIS A 5 37.25 42.12 -35.79
C HIS A 5 38.33 41.03 -35.79
N SER A 6 37.87 39.76 -35.87
CA SER A 6 38.25 38.84 -36.96
C SER A 6 37.25 37.68 -37.10
N ARG A 7 37.05 37.18 -38.33
CA ARG A 7 36.01 36.22 -38.74
C ARG A 7 36.51 35.37 -39.93
N VAL A 8 36.43 34.04 -39.82
CA VAL A 8 36.84 32.99 -40.78
C VAL A 8 35.92 31.78 -40.47
N ARG A 9 35.12 31.10 -41.32
CA ARG A 9 34.90 31.04 -42.79
C ARG A 9 36.09 30.53 -43.63
N SER A 10 36.00 29.45 -44.41
CA SER A 10 34.95 28.45 -44.72
C SER A 10 35.47 27.49 -45.78
N SER A 11 35.04 26.22 -45.85
CA SER A 11 34.99 25.51 -47.15
C SER A 11 34.04 24.30 -47.17
N SER A 12 33.18 24.29 -48.19
CA SER A 12 32.29 23.23 -48.62
C SER A 12 32.98 22.16 -49.47
N ARG A 13 32.47 20.92 -49.48
CA ARG A 13 32.41 20.08 -50.69
C ARG A 13 31.22 19.11 -50.64
N SER A 14 30.83 18.57 -51.78
CA SER A 14 29.50 18.02 -52.05
C SER A 14 29.52 16.86 -53.06
N HIS A 15 28.39 16.13 -53.16
CA HIS A 15 28.08 15.06 -54.13
C HIS A 15 28.95 13.79 -53.96
N ASN A 16 28.40 12.57 -53.95
CA ASN A 16 27.47 12.03 -54.93
C ASN A 16 26.66 10.82 -54.42
N ARG A 17 25.48 10.56 -55.02
CA ARG A 17 24.83 9.23 -55.04
C ARG A 17 25.49 8.38 -56.15
N PRO A 18 25.30 7.05 -56.12
CA PRO A 18 24.42 6.51 -57.17
C PRO A 18 23.31 5.60 -56.64
N ASN A 19 22.43 5.23 -57.57
CA ASN A 19 21.16 4.53 -57.36
C ASN A 19 21.25 3.15 -58.04
N THR A 20 20.89 2.07 -57.35
CA THR A 20 20.64 0.77 -57.99
C THR A 20 19.30 0.22 -57.51
N ALA A 21 18.42 -0.03 -58.47
CA ALA A 21 17.11 -0.61 -58.23
C ALA A 21 17.16 -2.13 -58.39
N SER A 22 16.28 -2.83 -57.67
CA SER A 22 15.71 -4.07 -58.19
C SER A 22 14.21 -4.10 -57.88
N LYS A 23 13.42 -4.44 -58.90
CA LYS A 23 11.97 -4.69 -58.83
C LYS A 23 11.72 -6.19 -58.93
N TYR A 24 10.58 -6.63 -58.40
CA TYR A 24 9.73 -7.80 -58.73
C TYR A 24 9.20 -8.36 -57.41
N ASP A 25 7.99 -8.03 -56.93
CA ASP A 25 6.61 -8.17 -57.46
C ASP A 25 5.90 -9.45 -56.94
N ARG A 26 4.66 -9.22 -56.50
CA ARG A 26 3.52 -10.14 -56.37
C ARG A 26 3.45 -11.23 -55.28
N ARG A 27 2.60 -10.91 -54.29
CA ARG A 27 1.51 -11.73 -53.71
C ARG A 27 1.62 -13.27 -53.84
N GLN A 28 1.49 -13.93 -52.68
CA GLN A 28 0.37 -14.86 -52.47
C GLN A 28 -0.13 -14.76 -51.02
N GLN A 29 -1.43 -14.48 -50.87
CA GLN A 29 -2.14 -14.69 -49.61
C GLN A 29 -2.53 -16.16 -49.55
N VAL A 30 -2.23 -16.84 -48.45
CA VAL A 30 -2.80 -18.15 -48.13
C VAL A 30 -3.56 -18.00 -46.82
N ALA A 31 -4.89 -18.03 -46.91
CA ALA A 31 -5.75 -18.07 -45.74
C ALA A 31 -5.89 -19.53 -45.28
N THR A 32 -5.35 -19.86 -44.10
CA THR A 32 -5.63 -21.14 -43.43
C THR A 32 -6.79 -20.98 -42.47
N HIS A 33 -7.96 -21.40 -42.95
CA HIS A 33 -9.18 -21.50 -42.16
C HIS A 33 -9.11 -22.77 -41.29
N MET A 34 -9.10 -22.63 -39.96
CA MET A 34 -9.26 -23.78 -39.05
C MET A 34 -10.44 -23.55 -38.10
N GLN A 35 -11.58 -24.18 -38.45
CA GLN A 35 -12.69 -24.39 -37.54
C GLN A 35 -12.33 -25.51 -36.55
N ALA A 36 -12.07 -25.15 -35.29
CA ALA A 36 -12.06 -26.11 -34.19
C ALA A 36 -13.47 -26.27 -33.64
N LYS A 37 -14.00 -27.51 -33.65
CA LYS A 37 -15.34 -27.83 -33.16
C LYS A 37 -15.37 -27.79 -31.62
N SER A 38 -16.36 -27.11 -31.05
CA SER A 38 -16.62 -27.10 -29.61
C SER A 38 -17.30 -28.40 -29.16
N ALA A 39 -16.76 -29.01 -28.11
CA ALA A 39 -17.41 -30.06 -27.32
C ALA A 39 -17.29 -29.69 -25.83
N PRO A 40 -18.31 -29.97 -25.00
CA PRO A 40 -18.37 -29.43 -23.64
C PRO A 40 -17.50 -30.23 -22.66
N VAL A 41 -16.52 -29.57 -22.06
CA VAL A 41 -15.79 -30.11 -20.90
C VAL A 41 -16.53 -29.69 -19.63
N GLN A 42 -17.10 -30.65 -18.91
CA GLN A 42 -17.61 -30.43 -17.55
C GLN A 42 -16.45 -30.26 -16.57
N ALA A 43 -16.04 -29.02 -16.31
CA ALA A 43 -15.08 -28.72 -15.24
C ALA A 43 -15.80 -28.75 -13.87
N ARG A 44 -15.63 -29.86 -13.15
CA ARG A 44 -15.85 -29.92 -11.70
C ARG A 44 -14.58 -29.43 -11.00
N ASN A 45 -14.74 -28.71 -9.88
CA ASN A 45 -13.71 -27.92 -9.19
C ASN A 45 -13.25 -26.69 -9.99
N ALA A 46 -13.90 -25.56 -9.73
CA ALA A 46 -13.32 -24.24 -9.96
C ALA A 46 -12.82 -23.71 -8.61
N ASP A 47 -11.56 -23.24 -8.57
CA ASP A 47 -11.03 -22.57 -7.37
C ASP A 47 -11.79 -21.28 -7.10
N LEU A 48 -12.10 -21.02 -5.82
CA LEU A 48 -12.89 -19.88 -5.34
C LEU A 48 -12.27 -18.51 -5.68
N TRP A 49 -11.00 -18.49 -6.12
CA TRP A 49 -10.20 -17.30 -6.41
C TRP A 49 -9.79 -17.14 -7.88
N SER A 50 -10.42 -17.87 -8.81
CA SER A 50 -10.27 -17.58 -10.24
C SER A 50 -11.17 -16.40 -10.66
N PRO A 51 -10.64 -15.27 -11.16
CA PRO A 51 -11.49 -14.21 -11.70
C PRO A 51 -12.22 -14.70 -12.98
N PRO A 52 -13.46 -14.26 -13.23
CA PRO A 52 -14.20 -14.67 -14.42
C PRO A 52 -13.50 -14.18 -15.70
N PRO A 53 -13.54 -14.95 -16.81
CA PRO A 53 -12.91 -14.57 -18.06
C PRO A 53 -13.58 -13.31 -18.65
N TYR A 54 -12.83 -12.21 -18.69
CA TYR A 54 -13.27 -10.94 -19.26
C TYR A 54 -13.64 -11.10 -20.74
N THR A 55 -14.93 -11.01 -21.04
CA THR A 55 -15.45 -10.85 -22.39
C THR A 55 -15.92 -9.41 -22.54
N PRO A 56 -15.37 -8.59 -23.46
CA PRO A 56 -15.77 -7.19 -23.58
C PRO A 56 -17.21 -7.09 -24.10
N GLN A 57 -18.13 -6.61 -23.27
CA GLN A 57 -19.53 -6.38 -23.67
C GLN A 57 -19.74 -4.92 -24.13
N HIS A 58 -20.36 -4.78 -25.30
CA HIS A 58 -20.78 -3.49 -25.84
C HIS A 58 -21.94 -2.89 -25.04
N HIS A 59 -21.94 -1.55 -24.92
CA HIS A 59 -22.95 -0.80 -24.16
C HIS A 59 -24.38 -0.98 -24.67
N SER A 60 -25.32 -1.22 -23.75
CA SER A 60 -26.72 -0.78 -23.87
C SER A 60 -27.33 -0.57 -22.46
N ASN A 61 -28.43 0.19 -22.40
CA ASN A 61 -28.86 0.97 -21.23
C ASN A 61 -29.52 0.18 -20.07
N PRO A 62 -29.68 0.79 -18.87
CA PRO A 62 -29.70 0.04 -17.62
C PRO A 62 -31.07 -0.49 -17.19
N THR A 63 -31.09 -1.75 -16.73
CA THR A 63 -32.16 -2.30 -15.89
C THR A 63 -31.60 -2.70 -14.53
N GLY A 64 -32.18 -2.11 -13.48
CA GLY A 64 -31.89 -2.28 -12.05
C GLY A 64 -30.83 -3.30 -11.65
N TYR A 65 -29.62 -2.81 -11.33
CA TYR A 65 -28.69 -3.57 -10.50
C TYR A 65 -29.34 -3.82 -9.14
N ARG A 66 -29.67 -5.09 -8.87
CA ARG A 66 -29.91 -5.54 -7.51
C ARG A 66 -28.63 -5.29 -6.73
N THR A 67 -28.69 -4.42 -5.73
CA THR A 67 -27.64 -4.28 -4.73
C THR A 67 -27.43 -5.63 -4.04
N SER A 68 -26.34 -6.32 -4.39
CA SER A 68 -25.77 -7.34 -3.51
C SER A 68 -25.49 -6.68 -2.17
N SER A 69 -25.92 -7.32 -1.08
CA SER A 69 -25.70 -6.86 0.30
C SER A 69 -24.22 -6.52 0.51
N SER A 70 -23.93 -5.30 0.95
CA SER A 70 -22.56 -4.88 1.33
C SER A 70 -21.97 -5.76 2.44
N ALA A 71 -22.84 -6.42 3.23
CA ALA A 71 -22.49 -7.39 4.26
C ALA A 71 -21.69 -8.61 3.75
N ASP A 72 -21.88 -9.05 2.51
CA ASP A 72 -21.23 -10.26 1.95
C ASP A 72 -19.96 -9.96 1.15
N SER A 73 -19.49 -8.71 1.13
CA SER A 73 -18.20 -8.37 0.52
C SER A 73 -17.05 -8.93 1.36
N PRO A 74 -15.99 -9.49 0.75
CA PRO A 74 -14.78 -9.89 1.48
C PRO A 74 -14.00 -8.71 2.09
N TYR A 75 -14.50 -7.48 1.89
CA TYR A 75 -13.94 -6.23 2.41
C TYR A 75 -14.86 -5.54 3.43
N SER A 76 -15.99 -6.14 3.81
CA SER A 76 -16.96 -5.54 4.74
C SER A 76 -16.35 -5.21 6.11
N PHE A 77 -15.35 -5.97 6.54
CA PHE A 77 -14.61 -5.74 7.79
C PHE A 77 -13.73 -4.48 7.77
N LEU A 78 -13.48 -3.85 6.62
CA LEU A 78 -12.73 -2.59 6.58
C LEU A 78 -13.45 -1.47 7.36
N SER A 79 -14.77 -1.57 7.53
CA SER A 79 -15.58 -0.72 8.41
C SER A 79 -15.27 -0.86 9.91
N GLU A 80 -14.56 -1.91 10.33
CA GLU A 80 -14.30 -2.22 11.74
C GLU A 80 -12.95 -1.65 12.25
N PHE A 81 -12.11 -1.07 11.38
CA PHE A 81 -10.74 -0.65 11.71
C PHE A 81 -10.41 0.75 11.19
N ASP A 82 -9.91 1.64 12.05
CA ASP A 82 -9.30 2.90 11.62
C ASP A 82 -8.05 2.57 10.79
N THR A 83 -8.03 2.95 9.51
CA THR A 83 -6.90 2.68 8.60
C THR A 83 -5.99 3.88 8.47
N VAL A 84 -4.74 3.74 8.93
CA VAL A 84 -3.71 4.78 8.92
C VAL A 84 -2.55 4.37 8.00
N PHE A 85 -2.19 5.21 7.04
CA PHE A 85 -0.94 5.09 6.30
C PHE A 85 0.16 5.93 6.94
N LEU A 86 1.25 5.27 7.31
CA LEU A 86 2.47 5.91 7.80
C LEU A 86 3.52 5.91 6.70
N VAL A 87 3.62 7.01 5.96
CA VAL A 87 4.42 7.10 4.73
C VAL A 87 5.81 7.65 5.04
N ASP A 88 6.82 6.92 4.59
CA ASP A 88 8.20 7.36 4.56
C ASP A 88 8.37 8.47 3.51
N ASP A 89 8.64 9.67 4.01
CA ASP A 89 9.01 10.86 3.25
C ASP A 89 10.49 11.20 3.47
N SER A 90 11.35 10.23 3.76
CA SER A 90 12.80 10.45 3.89
C SER A 90 13.49 10.71 2.56
N SER A 91 14.78 11.09 2.61
CA SER A 91 15.54 11.45 1.40
C SER A 91 15.72 10.30 0.40
N SER A 92 15.65 9.03 0.82
CA SER A 92 15.80 7.86 -0.05
C SER A 92 14.60 7.64 -0.96
N MET A 93 13.41 8.06 -0.53
CA MET A 93 12.15 7.88 -1.26
C MET A 93 12.03 8.77 -2.51
N ARG A 94 12.91 9.74 -2.73
CA ARG A 94 12.83 10.70 -3.86
C ARG A 94 12.76 10.00 -5.23
N GLY A 95 11.86 10.48 -6.09
CA GLY A 95 11.65 9.95 -7.43
C GLY A 95 10.65 8.80 -7.46
N SER A 96 10.97 7.72 -8.18
CA SER A 96 10.00 6.65 -8.48
C SER A 96 9.42 5.95 -7.25
N ARG A 97 10.15 5.90 -6.11
CA ARG A 97 9.66 5.29 -4.87
C ARG A 97 8.52 6.10 -4.23
N TRP A 98 8.62 7.43 -4.28
CA TRP A 98 7.55 8.35 -3.88
C TRP A 98 6.34 8.30 -4.80
N GLU A 99 6.56 8.27 -6.12
CA GLU A 99 5.50 8.12 -7.11
C GLU A 99 4.77 6.77 -6.95
N GLU A 100 5.53 5.69 -6.71
CA GLU A 100 5.01 4.36 -6.44
C GLU A 100 4.13 4.35 -5.17
N ALA A 101 4.61 4.94 -4.05
CA ALA A 101 3.83 5.13 -2.82
C ALA A 101 2.51 5.88 -3.08
N ALA A 102 2.58 7.03 -3.76
CA ALA A 102 1.42 7.86 -4.08
C ALA A 102 0.38 7.07 -4.88
N HIS A 103 0.81 6.34 -5.92
CA HIS A 103 -0.08 5.59 -6.79
C HIS A 103 -0.86 4.49 -6.06
N ALA A 104 -0.21 3.73 -5.16
CA ALA A 104 -0.88 2.62 -4.51
C ALA A 104 -1.82 3.08 -3.38
N ILE A 105 -1.47 4.12 -2.62
CA ILE A 105 -2.40 4.71 -1.64
C ILE A 105 -3.59 5.34 -2.37
N ALA A 106 -3.36 6.04 -3.49
CA ALA A 106 -4.45 6.59 -4.31
C ALA A 106 -5.35 5.48 -4.90
N ALA A 107 -4.80 4.30 -5.19
CA ALA A 107 -5.57 3.16 -5.69
C ALA A 107 -6.39 2.44 -4.60
N ILE A 108 -5.91 2.40 -3.35
CA ILE A 108 -6.61 1.73 -2.24
C ILE A 108 -7.62 2.63 -1.53
N ALA A 109 -7.43 3.95 -1.50
CA ALA A 109 -8.30 4.87 -0.75
C ALA A 109 -9.81 4.68 -1.07
N PRO A 110 -10.25 4.60 -2.34
CA PRO A 110 -11.66 4.35 -2.66
C PRO A 110 -12.18 2.98 -2.20
N VAL A 111 -11.28 1.98 -2.09
CA VAL A 111 -11.62 0.63 -1.62
C VAL A 111 -11.84 0.64 -0.11
N CYS A 112 -10.97 1.32 0.65
CA CYS A 112 -11.17 1.53 2.08
C CYS A 112 -12.47 2.28 2.35
N THR A 113 -12.71 3.40 1.65
CA THR A 113 -13.86 4.27 1.92
C THR A 113 -15.20 3.76 1.40
N ALA A 114 -15.21 2.66 0.64
CA ALA A 114 -16.43 1.95 0.28
C ALA A 114 -17.05 1.19 1.47
N TYR A 115 -16.30 1.05 2.57
CA TYR A 115 -16.71 0.36 3.79
C TYR A 115 -16.50 1.23 5.03
N ASP A 116 -15.47 2.08 5.07
CA ASP A 116 -15.25 3.02 6.16
C ASP A 116 -15.75 4.44 5.82
N GLU A 117 -16.72 4.94 6.59
CA GLU A 117 -17.35 6.23 6.31
C GLU A 117 -16.50 7.43 6.76
N ASP A 118 -15.52 7.25 7.64
CA ASP A 118 -14.59 8.33 8.02
C ASP A 118 -13.48 8.51 6.97
N GLY A 119 -12.80 7.42 6.58
CA GLY A 119 -11.93 7.35 5.40
C GLY A 119 -10.59 6.68 5.70
N ILE A 120 -9.50 7.23 5.20
CA ILE A 120 -8.14 6.88 5.64
C ILE A 120 -7.42 8.11 6.20
N ASP A 121 -6.51 7.90 7.13
CA ASP A 121 -5.58 8.93 7.59
C ASP A 121 -4.19 8.70 7.00
N ILE A 122 -3.48 9.77 6.64
CA ILE A 122 -2.10 9.74 6.11
C ILE A 122 -1.19 10.57 7.01
N TYR A 123 -0.14 9.95 7.51
CA TYR A 123 0.92 10.55 8.33
C TYR A 123 2.25 10.39 7.61
N PHE A 124 3.00 11.47 7.44
CA PHE A 124 4.39 11.41 6.98
C PHE A 124 5.37 11.31 8.17
N LEU A 125 6.58 10.79 7.97
CA LEU A 125 7.58 10.67 9.04
C LEU A 125 8.15 12.05 9.45
N ASN A 126 8.50 12.87 8.47
CA ASN A 126 9.21 14.14 8.65
C ASN A 126 8.28 15.36 8.47
N TYR A 127 7.40 15.34 7.47
CA TYR A 127 6.47 16.43 7.17
C TYR A 127 5.25 16.41 8.10
N GLN A 128 5.03 17.51 8.82
CA GLN A 128 3.96 17.61 9.85
C GLN A 128 3.20 18.95 9.83
N GLN A 129 3.48 19.85 8.86
CA GLN A 129 3.00 21.24 8.90
C GLN A 129 1.76 21.53 8.03
N GLY A 130 1.43 20.64 7.07
CA GLY A 130 0.34 20.83 6.11
C GLY A 130 -0.88 19.92 6.30
N GLY A 131 -0.89 19.07 7.33
CA GLY A 131 -2.00 18.16 7.63
C GLY A 131 -3.26 18.87 8.11
N THR A 132 -4.42 18.22 7.93
CA THR A 132 -5.72 18.70 8.41
C THR A 132 -5.87 18.66 9.94
N ASP A 133 -5.14 17.78 10.63
CA ASP A 133 -4.97 17.86 12.09
C ASP A 133 -3.69 18.62 12.46
N PRO A 134 -3.77 19.87 12.93
CA PRO A 134 -2.60 20.68 13.29
C PRO A 134 -1.87 20.20 14.56
N LYS A 135 -2.41 19.24 15.31
CA LYS A 135 -1.75 18.68 16.51
C LYS A 135 -0.81 17.54 16.18
N THR A 136 -1.14 16.76 15.14
CA THR A 136 -0.40 15.57 14.73
C THR A 136 0.31 15.75 13.39
N GLY A 137 -0.12 16.73 12.58
CA GLY A 137 0.34 16.88 11.19
C GLY A 137 -0.23 15.82 10.25
N ALA A 138 -1.31 15.14 10.64
CA ALA A 138 -1.98 14.13 9.83
C ALA A 138 -2.93 14.75 8.81
N TYR A 139 -3.06 14.10 7.66
CA TYR A 139 -4.14 14.31 6.71
C TYR A 139 -5.23 13.29 7.03
N THR A 140 -6.41 13.74 7.43
CA THR A 140 -7.44 12.89 8.06
C THR A 140 -8.72 12.82 7.24
N ASN A 141 -9.44 11.71 7.33
CA ASN A 141 -10.71 11.49 6.59
C ASN A 141 -10.54 11.59 5.05
N ILE A 142 -9.42 11.11 4.52
CA ILE A 142 -9.10 11.15 3.09
C ILE A 142 -9.90 10.07 2.37
N LYS A 143 -10.54 10.40 1.23
CA LYS A 143 -11.51 9.49 0.60
C LYS A 143 -11.24 9.17 -0.86
N THR A 144 -10.76 10.14 -1.63
CA THR A 144 -10.60 9.97 -3.08
C THR A 144 -9.15 9.75 -3.46
N SER A 145 -8.94 9.11 -4.61
CA SER A 145 -7.62 9.00 -5.23
C SER A 145 -6.99 10.37 -5.53
N ASP A 146 -7.81 11.41 -5.74
CA ASP A 146 -7.34 12.75 -6.07
C ASP A 146 -6.88 13.51 -4.83
N ASP A 147 -7.58 13.39 -3.70
CA ASP A 147 -7.12 13.92 -2.40
C ASP A 147 -5.70 13.40 -2.07
N VAL A 148 -5.47 12.09 -2.26
CA VAL A 148 -4.15 11.47 -2.04
C VAL A 148 -3.10 12.06 -2.98
N ARG A 149 -3.42 12.26 -4.26
CA ARG A 149 -2.50 12.86 -5.24
C ARG A 149 -2.15 14.30 -4.88
N GLU A 150 -3.11 15.10 -4.44
CA GLU A 150 -2.88 16.49 -4.01
C GLU A 150 -1.97 16.54 -2.78
N ILE A 151 -2.19 15.65 -1.79
CA ILE A 151 -1.32 15.52 -0.61
C ILE A 151 0.12 15.18 -1.02
N PHE A 152 0.32 14.17 -1.86
CA PHE A 152 1.65 13.75 -2.32
C PHE A 152 2.33 14.76 -3.24
N TYR A 153 1.57 15.62 -3.93
CA TYR A 153 2.10 16.75 -4.68
C TYR A 153 2.58 17.90 -3.77
N GLY A 154 1.96 18.07 -2.60
CA GLY A 154 2.30 19.10 -1.62
C GLY A 154 3.48 18.77 -0.69
N VAL A 155 4.01 17.55 -0.74
CA VAL A 155 5.06 17.05 0.18
C VAL A 155 6.29 16.60 -0.61
N GLU A 156 7.46 17.17 -0.29
CA GLU A 156 8.75 16.74 -0.85
C GLU A 156 9.50 15.83 0.14
N PRO A 157 9.95 14.63 -0.28
CA PRO A 157 10.71 13.75 0.60
C PRO A 157 12.04 14.36 1.06
N HIS A 158 12.29 14.38 2.37
CA HIS A 158 13.48 14.97 3.00
C HIS A 158 13.82 14.31 4.34
N GLY A 159 15.10 14.37 4.73
CA GLY A 159 15.54 13.93 6.04
C GLY A 159 15.72 12.42 6.16
N ALA A 160 15.42 11.89 7.34
CA ALA A 160 15.72 10.53 7.81
C ALA A 160 14.45 9.66 7.90
N THR A 161 14.58 8.43 8.38
CA THR A 161 13.46 7.47 8.51
C THR A 161 13.13 7.22 10.00
N PRO A 162 12.55 8.17 10.76
CA PRO A 162 12.30 8.06 12.20
C PRO A 162 10.95 7.38 12.54
N VAL A 163 10.79 6.13 12.08
CA VAL A 163 9.53 5.38 12.22
C VAL A 163 9.15 5.14 13.68
N GLY A 164 10.09 4.85 14.57
CA GLY A 164 9.81 4.61 15.99
C GLY A 164 9.21 5.84 16.68
N ARG A 165 9.78 7.03 16.44
CA ARG A 165 9.25 8.31 16.91
C ARG A 165 7.84 8.57 16.39
N ARG A 166 7.59 8.36 15.09
CA ARG A 166 6.30 8.68 14.48
C ARG A 166 5.21 7.68 14.90
N LEU A 167 5.53 6.39 14.97
CA LEU A 167 4.67 5.37 15.58
C LEU A 167 4.29 5.74 17.02
N ARG A 168 5.26 6.18 17.85
CA ARG A 168 4.96 6.62 19.23
C ARG A 168 3.96 7.78 19.26
N GLN A 169 4.11 8.77 18.39
CA GLN A 169 3.18 9.91 18.30
C GLN A 169 1.74 9.49 17.97
N ILE A 170 1.55 8.44 17.17
CA ILE A 170 0.23 7.90 16.79
C ILE A 170 -0.31 6.96 17.89
N LEU A 171 0.52 6.06 18.40
CA LEU A 171 0.14 5.02 19.35
C LEU A 171 -0.10 5.56 20.76
N ASP A 172 0.66 6.54 21.27
CA ASP A 172 0.50 7.02 22.65
C ASP A 172 -0.87 7.69 22.94
N PRO A 173 -1.43 8.54 22.06
CA PRO A 173 -2.81 9.02 22.19
C PRO A 173 -3.85 7.90 22.06
N TYR A 174 -3.65 6.95 21.15
CA TYR A 174 -4.56 5.83 20.94
C TYR A 174 -4.61 4.89 22.16
N LEU A 175 -3.45 4.41 22.62
CA LEU A 175 -3.34 3.52 23.77
C LEU A 175 -3.86 4.17 25.06
N ARG A 176 -3.72 5.48 25.25
CA ARG A 176 -4.35 6.19 26.38
C ARG A 176 -5.88 6.15 26.33
N ARG A 177 -6.50 6.12 25.14
CA ARG A 177 -7.96 5.90 25.01
C ARG A 177 -8.32 4.47 25.41
N VAL A 178 -7.58 3.47 24.92
CA VAL A 178 -7.75 2.04 25.27
C VAL A 178 -7.63 1.83 26.79
N GLU A 179 -6.56 2.35 27.40
CA GLU A 179 -6.28 2.29 28.84
C GLU A 179 -7.41 2.95 29.67
N ALA A 180 -7.95 4.08 29.21
CA ALA A 180 -9.03 4.78 29.89
C ALA A 180 -10.41 4.07 29.82
N ILE A 181 -10.61 3.15 28.87
CA ILE A 181 -11.79 2.26 28.83
C ILE A 181 -11.54 1.02 29.68
N ALA A 182 -10.38 0.37 29.55
CA ALA A 182 -9.99 -0.78 30.36
C ALA A 182 -10.01 -0.48 31.88
N ALA A 183 -9.55 0.70 32.28
CA ALA A 183 -9.59 1.18 33.68
C ALA A 183 -11.01 1.32 34.25
N LYS A 184 -12.05 1.31 33.41
CA LYS A 184 -13.47 1.31 33.81
C LYS A 184 -14.07 -0.11 33.86
N GLY A 185 -13.25 -1.15 33.67
CA GLY A 185 -13.70 -2.55 33.64
C GLY A 185 -14.48 -2.93 32.37
N ARG A 186 -14.32 -2.17 31.27
CA ARG A 186 -14.98 -2.42 29.99
C ARG A 186 -13.98 -2.92 28.95
N ASP A 187 -14.44 -3.71 27.99
CA ASP A 187 -13.64 -4.08 26.82
C ASP A 187 -13.36 -2.82 25.97
N PRO A 188 -12.09 -2.46 25.70
CA PRO A 188 -11.75 -1.31 24.87
C PRO A 188 -12.38 -1.33 23.48
N SER A 189 -12.58 -2.52 22.89
CA SER A 189 -13.12 -2.67 21.53
C SER A 189 -14.59 -2.26 21.39
N GLU A 190 -15.34 -2.15 22.50
CA GLU A 190 -16.70 -1.57 22.53
C GLU A 190 -16.74 -0.04 22.35
N SER A 191 -15.60 0.65 22.43
CA SER A 191 -15.58 2.13 22.48
C SER A 191 -14.34 2.78 21.86
N VAL A 192 -13.37 1.99 21.44
CA VAL A 192 -12.20 2.41 20.65
C VAL A 192 -12.12 1.47 19.46
N LYS A 193 -12.43 1.99 18.26
CA LYS A 193 -12.31 1.28 16.98
C LYS A 193 -10.85 0.76 16.88
N PRO A 194 -10.64 -0.53 16.60
CA PRO A 194 -9.32 -1.10 16.31
C PRO A 194 -8.53 -0.28 15.28
N LEU A 195 -7.20 -0.27 15.39
CA LEU A 195 -6.32 0.58 14.58
C LEU A 195 -5.39 -0.28 13.71
N ASN A 196 -5.37 -0.06 12.40
CA ASN A 196 -4.39 -0.67 11.50
C ASN A 196 -3.45 0.39 10.92
N ILE A 197 -2.16 0.32 11.25
CA ILE A 197 -1.13 1.25 10.73
C ILE A 197 -0.30 0.55 9.67
N ILE A 198 -0.44 0.98 8.42
CA ILE A 198 0.32 0.49 7.27
C ILE A 198 1.47 1.46 7.01
N THR A 199 2.67 1.05 7.44
CA THR A 199 3.91 1.81 7.25
C THR A 199 4.52 1.47 5.90
N ILE A 200 4.73 2.47 5.05
CA ILE A 200 5.28 2.33 3.70
C ILE A 200 6.68 2.95 3.69
N THR A 201 7.74 2.16 3.45
CA THR A 201 9.14 2.60 3.56
C THR A 201 10.07 1.87 2.59
N ASP A 202 11.19 2.50 2.19
CA ASP A 202 12.23 1.90 1.35
C ASP A 202 13.52 1.55 2.10
N GLY A 203 13.57 1.81 3.42
CA GLY A 203 14.81 1.90 4.18
C GLY A 203 14.79 1.21 5.54
N VAL A 204 15.97 1.16 6.16
CA VAL A 204 16.14 0.76 7.56
C VAL A 204 15.82 1.95 8.46
N PHE A 205 15.09 1.72 9.55
CA PHE A 205 14.69 2.80 10.45
C PHE A 205 15.91 3.43 11.14
N THR A 206 15.86 4.74 11.31
CA THR A 206 16.95 5.53 11.90
C THR A 206 16.82 5.69 13.42
N ASP A 207 15.79 5.10 14.01
CA ASP A 207 15.53 5.09 15.44
C ASP A 207 14.91 3.77 15.94
N ASP A 208 14.79 3.64 17.26
CA ASP A 208 14.32 2.42 17.93
C ASP A 208 12.79 2.30 17.87
N ALA A 209 12.30 1.66 16.80
CA ALA A 209 10.91 1.23 16.69
C ALA A 209 10.60 -0.05 17.51
N GLU A 210 11.57 -0.96 17.66
CA GLU A 210 11.38 -2.24 18.38
C GLU A 210 10.86 -2.01 19.80
N SER A 211 11.49 -1.10 20.56
CA SER A 211 11.05 -0.72 21.91
C SER A 211 9.68 -0.05 21.94
N VAL A 212 9.31 0.71 20.90
CA VAL A 212 7.99 1.37 20.80
C VAL A 212 6.89 0.35 20.58
N ILE A 213 7.12 -0.59 19.66
CA ILE A 213 6.17 -1.65 19.33
C ILE A 213 6.00 -2.61 20.51
N ALA A 214 7.10 -3.04 21.13
CA ALA A 214 7.08 -3.87 22.33
C ALA A 214 6.36 -3.18 23.50
N ASN A 215 6.52 -1.87 23.68
CA ASN A 215 5.78 -1.09 24.68
C ASN A 215 4.27 -1.07 24.39
N ALA A 216 3.88 -0.85 23.13
CA ALA A 216 2.48 -0.85 22.71
C ALA A 216 1.82 -2.21 22.96
N ALA A 217 2.46 -3.30 22.54
CA ALA A 217 1.99 -4.66 22.77
C ALA A 217 1.79 -4.96 24.28
N GLN A 218 2.78 -4.61 25.12
CA GLN A 218 2.68 -4.78 26.58
C GLN A 218 1.56 -3.95 27.22
N ARG A 219 1.23 -2.77 26.67
CA ARG A 219 0.12 -1.93 27.18
C ARG A 219 -1.24 -2.52 26.80
N LEU A 220 -1.37 -3.04 25.59
CA LEU A 220 -2.58 -3.76 25.14
C LEU A 220 -2.83 -5.02 25.98
N ASP A 221 -1.78 -5.80 26.29
CA ASP A 221 -1.90 -6.97 27.16
C ASP A 221 -2.32 -6.61 28.59
N LYS A 222 -1.79 -5.52 29.17
CA LYS A 222 -2.24 -5.01 30.49
C LYS A 222 -3.70 -4.57 30.50
N CYS A 223 -4.24 -4.14 29.35
CA CYS A 223 -5.64 -3.76 29.19
C CYS A 223 -6.57 -4.94 28.89
N ASN A 224 -6.04 -6.16 28.73
CA ASN A 224 -6.77 -7.32 28.19
C ASN A 224 -7.49 -6.98 26.86
N ALA A 225 -6.89 -6.13 26.03
CA ALA A 225 -7.50 -5.69 24.78
C ALA A 225 -7.62 -6.86 23.78
N THR A 226 -8.57 -6.79 22.85
CA THR A 226 -8.71 -7.80 21.78
C THR A 226 -7.40 -7.98 21.00
N PRO A 227 -7.05 -9.18 20.51
CA PRO A 227 -5.77 -9.41 19.83
C PRO A 227 -5.50 -8.47 18.64
N TRP A 228 -6.56 -8.07 17.93
CA TRP A 228 -6.53 -7.20 16.75
C TRP A 228 -6.74 -5.70 17.07
N GLN A 229 -6.73 -5.28 18.34
CA GLN A 229 -6.94 -3.87 18.72
C GLN A 229 -5.91 -2.92 18.09
N VAL A 230 -4.70 -3.41 17.79
CA VAL A 230 -3.70 -2.72 16.97
C VAL A 230 -3.07 -3.73 16.02
N GLY A 231 -3.06 -3.42 14.72
CA GLY A 231 -2.19 -4.02 13.72
C GLY A 231 -1.16 -2.99 13.26
N LEU A 232 0.10 -3.42 13.12
CA LEU A 232 1.18 -2.66 12.51
C LEU A 232 1.69 -3.46 11.32
N GLN A 233 1.78 -2.84 10.16
CA GLN A 233 2.15 -3.52 8.93
C GLN A 233 3.28 -2.77 8.24
N PHE A 234 4.34 -3.49 7.85
CA PHE A 234 5.47 -2.89 7.15
C PHE A 234 5.45 -3.30 5.68
N PHE A 235 5.14 -2.34 4.81
CA PHE A 235 5.23 -2.48 3.37
C PHE A 235 6.58 -1.93 2.88
N GLN A 236 7.38 -2.79 2.26
CA GLN A 236 8.63 -2.36 1.62
C GLN A 236 8.41 -1.84 0.18
N ILE A 237 8.91 -0.64 -0.10
CA ILE A 237 9.10 -0.12 -1.47
C ILE A 237 10.54 -0.36 -1.93
N GLY A 238 10.70 -0.76 -3.19
CA GLY A 238 12.00 -1.06 -3.77
C GLY A 238 12.67 -2.32 -3.20
N ASP A 239 13.86 -2.60 -3.69
CA ASP A 239 14.51 -3.91 -3.64
C ASP A 239 15.64 -4.04 -2.58
N ASP A 240 15.82 -3.03 -1.72
CA ASP A 240 16.91 -2.98 -0.74
C ASP A 240 16.87 -4.20 0.22
N LYS A 241 17.92 -5.04 0.13
CA LYS A 241 18.01 -6.27 0.92
C LYS A 241 18.30 -6.06 2.40
N LYS A 242 18.84 -4.90 2.80
CA LYS A 242 19.01 -4.53 4.21
C LYS A 242 17.68 -4.08 4.81
N ALA A 243 16.90 -3.26 4.08
CA ALA A 243 15.54 -2.92 4.48
C ALA A 243 14.69 -4.19 4.60
N GLN A 244 14.72 -5.07 3.58
CA GLN A 244 14.00 -6.35 3.59
C GLN A 244 14.35 -7.21 4.82
N ALA A 245 15.65 -7.39 5.10
CA ALA A 245 16.10 -8.20 6.24
C ALA A 245 15.76 -7.55 7.59
N TYR A 246 15.79 -6.22 7.69
CA TYR A 246 15.45 -5.49 8.90
C TYR A 246 13.94 -5.54 9.21
N LEU A 247 13.09 -5.42 8.20
CA LEU A 247 11.63 -5.53 8.37
C LEU A 247 11.20 -6.98 8.70
N GLN A 248 11.85 -7.99 8.12
CA GLN A 248 11.62 -9.39 8.53
C GLN A 248 12.12 -9.65 9.95
N MET A 249 13.26 -9.08 10.33
CA MET A 249 13.74 -9.17 11.71
C MET A 249 12.73 -8.57 12.69
N LEU A 250 12.10 -7.42 12.39
CA LEU A 250 11.06 -6.84 13.25
C LEU A 250 9.83 -7.76 13.41
N ASP A 251 9.43 -8.43 12.35
CA ASP A 251 8.33 -9.41 12.32
C ASP A 251 8.66 -10.63 13.21
N ASP A 252 9.80 -11.29 12.94
CA ASP A 252 10.26 -12.49 13.64
C ASP A 252 10.61 -12.21 15.12
N ASP A 253 11.36 -11.14 15.40
CA ASP A 253 11.87 -10.86 16.74
C ASP A 253 10.78 -10.42 17.71
N LEU A 254 9.72 -9.75 17.27
CA LEU A 254 8.62 -9.39 18.19
C LEU A 254 7.81 -10.62 18.62
N GLY A 255 7.75 -11.67 17.78
CA GLY A 255 7.24 -12.99 18.17
C GLY A 255 8.15 -13.75 19.14
N HIS A 256 9.47 -13.50 19.14
CA HIS A 256 10.46 -14.29 19.89
C HIS A 256 11.08 -13.58 21.11
N LYS A 257 11.23 -12.26 21.11
CA LYS A 257 11.97 -11.47 22.13
C LYS A 257 11.11 -11.08 23.33
N SER A 258 10.47 -12.05 23.97
CA SER A 258 10.10 -11.88 25.37
C SER A 258 10.46 -13.10 26.20
N LYS A 259 11.70 -13.09 26.68
CA LYS A 259 12.34 -14.17 27.45
C LYS A 259 11.68 -14.49 28.81
N ASN A 260 10.51 -13.94 29.13
CA ASN A 260 9.75 -14.24 30.36
C ASN A 260 8.20 -14.16 30.24
N LYS A 261 7.62 -13.75 29.10
CA LYS A 261 6.16 -13.71 28.88
C LYS A 261 5.89 -13.50 27.39
N ALA A 262 5.25 -14.44 26.69
CA ALA A 262 4.88 -14.23 25.29
C ALA A 262 4.15 -12.87 25.14
N ILE A 263 4.75 -11.94 24.41
CA ILE A 263 4.14 -10.65 24.06
C ILE A 263 3.18 -10.92 22.91
N ARG A 264 2.03 -10.23 22.87
CA ARG A 264 1.15 -10.35 21.70
C ARG A 264 1.86 -9.95 20.41
N ASP A 265 1.67 -10.77 19.39
CA ASP A 265 2.05 -10.42 18.03
C ASP A 265 1.04 -9.38 17.47
N ILE A 266 1.57 -8.21 17.11
CA ILE A 266 0.86 -7.08 16.49
C ILE A 266 1.54 -6.58 15.20
N VAL A 267 2.58 -7.26 14.71
CA VAL A 267 3.34 -6.87 13.52
C VAL A 267 3.14 -7.87 12.39
N ASP A 268 3.12 -7.39 11.15
CA ASP A 268 3.16 -8.20 9.93
C ASP A 268 4.04 -7.46 8.90
N THR A 269 4.89 -8.18 8.16
CA THR A 269 5.78 -7.59 7.15
C THR A 269 5.46 -8.12 5.75
N VAL A 270 5.23 -7.21 4.81
CA VAL A 270 5.05 -7.52 3.39
C VAL A 270 6.30 -7.04 2.62
N PRO A 271 7.23 -7.95 2.27
CA PRO A 271 8.41 -7.59 1.51
C PRO A 271 8.05 -7.27 0.05
N TRP A 272 8.89 -6.47 -0.59
CA TRP A 272 8.76 -6.11 -2.01
C TRP A 272 8.91 -7.35 -2.91
N ARG A 273 8.12 -7.42 -4.01
CA ARG A 273 8.01 -8.60 -4.89
C ARG A 273 8.15 -8.31 -6.41
N GLY A 274 9.17 -7.55 -6.83
CA GLY A 274 9.75 -7.73 -8.18
C GLY A 274 10.60 -9.01 -8.23
N ASP A 275 10.77 -9.72 -9.35
CA ASP A 275 11.26 -9.20 -10.65
C ASP A 275 10.30 -9.39 -11.85
N LYS A 276 9.01 -9.70 -11.63
CA LYS A 276 8.07 -10.09 -12.71
C LYS A 276 6.81 -9.23 -12.83
N GLY A 277 6.92 -7.94 -12.57
CA GLY A 277 5.93 -6.96 -13.04
C GLY A 277 4.72 -6.72 -12.12
N GLN A 278 4.92 -6.73 -10.80
CA GLN A 278 4.06 -5.95 -9.90
C GLN A 278 4.92 -4.98 -9.09
N THR A 279 4.85 -3.71 -9.48
CA THR A 279 5.06 -2.55 -8.58
C THR A 279 4.03 -2.61 -7.44
N LEU A 280 4.19 -1.74 -6.45
CA LEU A 280 3.23 -1.48 -5.37
C LEU A 280 1.79 -1.45 -5.91
N SER A 281 1.09 -2.57 -5.77
CA SER A 281 -0.21 -2.78 -6.40
C SER A 281 -1.32 -2.56 -5.37
N ALA A 282 -2.50 -2.19 -5.86
CA ALA A 282 -3.70 -2.17 -5.03
C ALA A 282 -3.89 -3.52 -4.33
N ASP A 283 -3.64 -4.65 -5.02
CA ASP A 283 -3.70 -6.00 -4.46
C ASP A 283 -2.69 -6.22 -3.31
N GLY A 284 -1.48 -5.67 -3.43
CA GLY A 284 -0.44 -5.77 -2.42
C GLY A 284 -0.79 -5.00 -1.14
N ILE A 285 -1.21 -3.74 -1.28
CA ILE A 285 -1.66 -2.96 -0.13
C ILE A 285 -2.95 -3.53 0.43
N LEU A 286 -3.92 -3.91 -0.41
CA LEU A 286 -5.14 -4.59 0.01
C LEU A 286 -4.81 -5.82 0.84
N LYS A 287 -3.90 -6.70 0.38
CA LYS A 287 -3.44 -7.86 1.18
C LYS A 287 -2.92 -7.44 2.55
N CYS A 288 -2.21 -6.31 2.67
CA CYS A 288 -1.84 -5.78 3.99
C CYS A 288 -3.11 -5.49 4.79
N VAL A 289 -4.00 -4.62 4.29
CA VAL A 289 -5.26 -4.29 4.99
C VAL A 289 -6.05 -5.55 5.41
N LEU A 290 -6.06 -6.62 4.59
CA LEU A 290 -6.68 -7.91 4.93
C LEU A 290 -5.87 -8.72 5.99
N GLY A 291 -4.54 -8.69 5.96
CA GLY A 291 -3.64 -9.51 6.77
C GLY A 291 -3.74 -9.24 8.27
N ALA A 292 -3.83 -7.97 8.66
CA ALA A 292 -4.09 -7.57 10.05
C ALA A 292 -5.42 -8.15 10.58
N VAL A 293 -6.41 -8.29 9.70
CA VAL A 293 -7.76 -8.72 10.04
C VAL A 293 -7.95 -10.24 9.96
N ASN A 294 -7.13 -10.97 9.17
CA ASN A 294 -7.21 -12.44 9.16
C ASN A 294 -6.94 -13.03 10.57
N ARG A 295 -6.14 -12.35 11.41
CA ARG A 295 -5.93 -12.71 12.82
C ARG A 295 -7.22 -12.74 13.67
N LYS A 296 -8.28 -12.02 13.25
CA LYS A 296 -9.64 -12.10 13.84
C LYS A 296 -10.35 -13.36 13.34
N TYR A 297 -10.38 -13.58 12.03
CA TYR A 297 -11.11 -14.70 11.39
C TYR A 297 -10.49 -16.09 11.68
N ASP A 298 -9.17 -16.22 11.62
CA ASP A 298 -8.45 -17.46 11.97
C ASP A 298 -8.78 -17.91 13.41
N LYS A 299 -8.94 -16.95 14.33
CA LYS A 299 -9.30 -17.24 15.73
C LYS A 299 -10.79 -17.47 15.91
N CYS A 300 -11.67 -16.71 15.23
CA CYS A 300 -13.11 -16.98 15.28
C CYS A 300 -13.50 -18.35 14.72
N ASN A 301 -12.79 -18.86 13.71
CA ASN A 301 -12.98 -20.21 13.19
C ASN A 301 -12.36 -21.31 14.07
N ALA A 302 -11.38 -20.99 14.92
CA ALA A 302 -10.81 -21.94 15.89
C ALA A 302 -11.73 -22.25 17.09
N PHE A 303 -12.89 -21.60 17.19
CA PHE A 303 -13.92 -21.82 18.23
C PHE A 303 -15.29 -22.24 17.65
N ARG A 304 -15.30 -22.84 16.45
CA ARG A 304 -16.46 -23.51 15.84
C ARG A 304 -16.19 -25.00 15.61
#